data_AF-A0A071LWG6-F1
#
_entry.id   AF-A0A071LWG6-F1
#
_cell.length_a   1.000
_cell.length_b   1.000
_cell.length_c   1.000
_cell.angle_alpha   90.00
_cell.angle_beta   90.00
_cell.angle_gamma   90.00
#
_symmetry.space_group_name_H-M   'P 1'
#
loop_
_entity.id
_entity.type
_entity.pdbx_description
1 polymer ?
#
loop_
_entity_poly.entity_id
_entity_poly.type
_entity_poly.pdbx_seq_one_letter_code
_entity_poly.pdbx_strand_id
1 'polypeptide(L)'
;MAKVEGTSSETIDGDIYEVFFDGKEKEALDRALDTRKFEIELYWRRATYFWTFIGATLGAFFVAYSSSSDVRKDLLVIICCLGVVFSFAWFCVNRGSKYWQENWEKHVDLLEDKTIGPLFKVVLSRNDDMNSCEKIMEFATGPKPLSVSKINQLISLFIFVLWVVLLINSLQPLSFELPIKWFYVVIVGVSVFFCCMFVFSAKTYRGGYYHKATIRKSRIKPNE
;
A
#
# COMPACT_ATOMS: atom_id res chain seq x y z
N MET A 1 3.10 -29.54 9.80
CA MET A 1 2.64 -29.96 8.46
C MET A 1 3.84 -30.51 7.70
N ALA A 2 3.75 -31.71 7.15
CA ALA A 2 4.81 -32.27 6.33
C ALA A 2 5.06 -31.36 5.10
N LYS A 3 6.33 -31.07 4.78
CA LYS A 3 6.70 -30.38 3.54
C LYS A 3 6.26 -31.27 2.38
N VAL A 4 5.39 -30.75 1.51
CA VAL A 4 5.05 -31.42 0.25
C VAL A 4 6.19 -31.14 -0.73
N GLU A 5 6.72 -32.19 -1.33
CA GLU A 5 7.84 -32.13 -2.27
C GLU A 5 7.44 -31.29 -3.51
N GLY A 6 8.33 -30.41 -3.97
CA GLY A 6 8.05 -29.51 -5.09
C GLY A 6 7.10 -28.33 -4.78
N THR A 7 6.71 -28.13 -3.51
CA THR A 7 5.87 -26.98 -3.11
C THR A 7 6.60 -26.04 -2.13
N SER A 8 7.92 -26.12 -2.03
CA SER A 8 8.71 -25.15 -1.27
C SER A 8 9.21 -24.03 -2.18
N SER A 9 9.24 -22.82 -1.65
CA SER A 9 9.85 -21.69 -2.33
C SER A 9 11.37 -21.80 -2.23
N GLU A 10 12.04 -21.66 -3.38
CA GLU A 10 13.49 -21.71 -3.48
C GLU A 10 14.04 -20.33 -3.83
N THR A 11 15.25 -20.04 -3.35
CA THR A 11 15.95 -18.82 -3.74
C THR A 11 16.79 -19.13 -4.97
N ILE A 12 16.62 -18.34 -6.01
CA ILE A 12 17.38 -18.44 -7.26
C ILE A 12 18.40 -17.31 -7.32
N ASP A 13 19.50 -17.56 -8.02
CA ASP A 13 20.48 -16.54 -8.38
C ASP A 13 20.13 -15.88 -9.74
N GLY A 14 20.97 -14.93 -10.15
CA GLY A 14 20.80 -14.20 -11.41
C GLY A 14 20.99 -15.07 -12.65
N ASP A 15 21.89 -16.05 -12.61
CA ASP A 15 22.19 -16.90 -13.76
C ASP A 15 20.98 -17.81 -14.07
N ILE A 16 20.38 -18.40 -13.04
CA ILE A 16 19.14 -19.18 -13.16
C ILE A 16 17.99 -18.29 -13.65
N TYR A 17 17.91 -17.04 -13.17
CA TYR A 17 16.90 -16.09 -13.62
C TYR A 17 17.01 -15.84 -15.13
N GLU A 18 18.22 -15.60 -15.66
CA GLU A 18 18.41 -15.39 -17.10
C GLU A 18 17.98 -16.62 -17.91
N VAL A 19 18.35 -17.82 -17.44
CA VAL A 19 17.97 -19.09 -18.08
C VAL A 19 16.44 -19.26 -18.16
N PHE A 20 15.67 -18.74 -17.21
CA PHE A 20 14.20 -18.83 -17.26
C PHE A 20 13.56 -18.03 -18.40
N PHE A 21 14.25 -16.99 -18.89
CA PHE A 21 13.73 -16.10 -19.93
C PHE A 21 14.49 -16.22 -21.26
N ASP A 22 15.45 -17.15 -21.38
CA ASP A 22 16.20 -17.41 -22.60
C ASP A 22 15.25 -17.69 -23.79
N GLY A 23 15.45 -16.94 -24.88
CA GLY A 23 14.62 -16.96 -26.08
C GLY A 23 13.23 -16.32 -25.94
N LYS A 24 12.92 -15.70 -24.80
CA LYS A 24 11.65 -15.00 -24.51
C LYS A 24 11.86 -13.62 -23.90
N GLU A 25 13.08 -13.08 -23.97
CA GLU A 25 13.52 -11.87 -23.28
C GLU A 25 12.65 -10.67 -23.64
N LYS A 26 12.37 -10.51 -24.94
CA LYS A 26 11.52 -9.43 -25.44
C LYS A 26 10.09 -9.52 -24.91
N GLU A 27 9.48 -10.71 -24.94
CA GLU A 27 8.12 -10.88 -24.41
C GLU A 27 8.11 -10.65 -22.89
N ALA A 28 9.09 -11.19 -22.16
CA ALA A 28 9.21 -10.99 -20.73
C ALA A 28 9.36 -9.50 -20.37
N LEU A 29 10.20 -8.76 -21.12
CA LEU A 29 10.39 -7.33 -20.95
C LEU A 29 9.09 -6.56 -21.23
N ASP A 30 8.41 -6.84 -22.34
CA ASP A 30 7.14 -6.19 -22.69
C ASP A 30 6.09 -6.41 -21.60
N ARG A 31 5.97 -7.64 -21.07
CA ARG A 31 5.06 -7.94 -19.95
C ARG A 31 5.47 -7.24 -18.66
N ALA A 32 6.77 -7.16 -18.36
CA ALA A 32 7.26 -6.46 -17.17
C ALA A 32 6.97 -4.95 -17.25
N LEU A 33 7.16 -4.33 -18.42
CA LEU A 33 6.86 -2.93 -18.68
C LEU A 33 5.36 -2.63 -18.54
N ASP A 34 4.51 -3.47 -19.14
CA ASP A 34 3.05 -3.33 -19.05
C ASP A 34 2.56 -3.50 -17.60
N THR A 35 3.07 -4.51 -16.90
CA THR A 35 2.71 -4.76 -15.49
C THR A 35 3.20 -3.63 -14.58
N ARG A 36 4.41 -3.08 -14.81
CA ARG A 36 4.90 -1.90 -14.08
C ARG A 36 3.99 -0.70 -14.28
N LYS A 37 3.58 -0.42 -15.52
CA LYS A 37 2.64 0.66 -15.86
C LYS A 37 1.31 0.46 -15.14
N PHE A 38 0.78 -0.76 -15.19
CA PHE A 38 -0.46 -1.13 -14.52
C PHE A 38 -0.36 -0.92 -12.99
N GLU A 39 0.73 -1.33 -12.34
CA GLU A 39 0.92 -1.11 -10.90
C GLU A 39 1.03 0.38 -10.52
N ILE A 40 1.59 1.22 -11.40
CA ILE A 40 1.59 2.68 -11.21
C ILE A 40 0.16 3.23 -11.27
N GLU A 41 -0.64 2.81 -12.25
CA GLU A 41 -2.03 3.23 -12.37
C GLU A 41 -2.86 2.78 -11.16
N LEU A 42 -2.72 1.51 -10.77
CA LEU A 42 -3.38 0.96 -9.60
C LEU A 42 -3.02 1.71 -8.33
N TYR A 43 -1.76 2.11 -8.18
CA TYR A 43 -1.31 2.90 -7.03
C TYR A 43 -2.08 4.21 -6.91
N TRP A 44 -2.22 4.95 -8.02
CA TRP A 44 -3.01 6.19 -8.03
C TRP A 44 -4.49 5.93 -7.78
N ARG A 45 -5.07 4.90 -8.41
CA ARG A 45 -6.47 4.51 -8.20
C ARG A 45 -6.74 4.16 -6.73
N ARG A 46 -5.80 3.49 -6.08
CA ARG A 46 -5.89 3.17 -4.64
C ARG A 46 -5.80 4.42 -3.77
N ALA A 47 -4.90 5.34 -4.10
CA ALA A 47 -4.78 6.60 -3.37
C ALA A 47 -6.07 7.42 -3.43
N THR A 48 -6.77 7.46 -4.57
CA THR A 48 -8.01 8.25 -4.74
C THR A 48 -9.08 7.91 -3.71
N TYR A 49 -9.43 6.63 -3.53
CA TYR A 49 -10.48 6.29 -2.56
C TYR A 49 -10.06 6.58 -1.12
N PHE A 50 -8.77 6.46 -0.78
CA PHE A 50 -8.28 6.83 0.55
C PHE A 50 -8.36 8.34 0.79
N TRP A 51 -8.03 9.16 -0.20
CA TRP A 51 -8.25 10.61 -0.14
C TRP A 51 -9.73 10.93 0.09
N THR A 52 -10.64 10.25 -0.59
CA THR A 52 -12.09 10.40 -0.37
C THR A 52 -12.48 10.05 1.06
N PHE A 53 -12.03 8.91 1.60
CA PHE A 53 -12.33 8.53 2.98
C PHE A 53 -11.76 9.51 4.00
N ILE A 54 -10.56 10.04 3.77
CA ILE A 54 -9.92 11.03 4.64
C ILE A 54 -10.69 12.36 4.61
N GLY A 55 -11.07 12.85 3.44
CA GLY A 55 -11.88 14.06 3.31
C GLY A 55 -13.24 13.90 4.01
N ALA A 56 -13.92 12.78 3.80
CA ALA A 56 -15.20 12.49 4.43
C ALA A 56 -15.09 12.38 5.96
N THR A 57 -14.09 11.67 6.48
CA THR A 57 -13.88 11.49 7.93
C THR A 57 -13.48 12.80 8.62
N LEU A 58 -12.60 13.60 8.01
CA LEU A 58 -12.26 14.94 8.53
C LEU A 58 -13.47 15.88 8.51
N GLY A 59 -14.26 15.90 7.44
CA GLY A 59 -15.50 16.68 7.36
C GLY A 59 -16.49 16.27 8.45
N ALA A 60 -16.71 14.97 8.63
CA ALA A 60 -17.56 14.44 9.69
C ALA A 60 -17.05 14.83 11.09
N PHE A 61 -15.74 14.80 11.30
CA PHE A 61 -15.12 15.20 12.57
C PHE A 61 -15.42 16.67 12.89
N PHE A 62 -15.24 17.59 11.94
CA PHE A 62 -15.52 19.00 12.18
C PHE A 62 -17.00 19.27 12.47
N VAL A 63 -17.91 18.61 11.73
CA VAL A 63 -19.36 18.71 11.98
C VAL A 63 -19.71 18.19 13.39
N ALA A 64 -19.16 17.05 13.79
CA ALA A 64 -19.36 16.51 15.13
C ALA A 64 -18.76 17.42 16.21
N TYR A 65 -17.58 17.99 15.96
CA TYR A 65 -16.87 18.88 16.89
C TYR A 65 -17.67 20.16 17.17
N SER A 66 -18.29 20.74 16.13
CA SER A 66 -19.15 21.93 16.25
C SER A 66 -20.54 21.66 16.83
N SER A 67 -20.92 20.39 17.04
CA SER A 67 -22.22 20.04 17.58
C SER A 67 -22.35 20.38 19.07
N SER A 68 -23.54 20.77 19.51
CA SER A 68 -23.87 20.93 20.93
C SER A 68 -24.64 19.74 21.50
N SER A 69 -24.78 18.65 20.73
CA SER A 69 -25.52 17.46 21.14
C SER A 69 -24.79 16.65 22.21
N ASP A 70 -25.55 16.01 23.10
CA ASP A 70 -25.03 15.14 24.16
C ASP A 70 -24.25 13.93 23.61
N VAL A 71 -24.58 13.46 22.40
CA VAL A 71 -23.87 12.35 21.74
C VAL A 71 -22.56 12.78 21.05
N ARG A 72 -22.20 14.06 21.09
CA ARG A 72 -21.00 14.59 20.42
C ARG A 72 -19.74 13.78 20.72
N LYS A 73 -19.47 13.51 22.00
CA LYS A 73 -18.23 12.80 22.39
C LYS A 73 -18.20 11.39 21.80
N ASP A 74 -19.33 10.69 21.80
CA ASP A 74 -19.44 9.35 21.24
C ASP A 74 -19.16 9.38 19.72
N LEU A 75 -19.73 10.35 19.00
CA LEU A 75 -19.47 10.56 17.57
C LEU A 75 -18.00 10.86 17.28
N LEU A 76 -17.36 11.74 18.06
CA LEU A 76 -15.95 12.07 17.91
C LEU A 76 -15.07 10.82 18.06
N VAL A 77 -15.32 10.00 19.09
CA VAL A 77 -14.57 8.75 19.31
C VAL A 77 -14.76 7.78 18.13
N ILE A 78 -16.00 7.60 17.64
CA ILE A 78 -16.29 6.75 16.48
C ILE A 78 -15.54 7.23 15.24
N ILE A 79 -15.62 8.53 14.94
CA ILE A 79 -15.00 9.12 13.76
C ILE A 79 -13.47 9.04 13.84
N CYS A 80 -12.89 9.32 15.02
CA CYS A 80 -11.46 9.16 15.23
C CYS A 80 -11.01 7.70 15.05
N CYS A 81 -11.78 6.72 15.55
CA CYS A 81 -11.51 5.31 15.34
C CYS A 81 -11.52 4.91 13.85
N LEU A 82 -12.48 5.44 13.07
CA LEU A 82 -12.50 5.27 11.61
C LEU A 82 -11.29 5.91 10.93
N GLY A 83 -10.96 7.13 11.33
CA GLY A 83 -9.79 7.87 10.83
C GLY A 83 -8.49 7.11 11.07
N VAL A 84 -8.29 6.56 12.28
CA VAL A 84 -7.15 5.70 12.63
C VAL A 84 -7.08 4.48 11.72
N VAL A 85 -8.19 3.73 11.57
CA VAL A 85 -8.21 2.50 10.76
C VAL A 85 -7.94 2.78 9.29
N PHE A 86 -8.60 3.78 8.69
CA PHE A 86 -8.46 4.07 7.26
C PHE A 86 -7.09 4.67 6.91
N SER A 87 -6.55 5.56 7.73
CA SER A 87 -5.23 6.14 7.50
C SER A 87 -4.11 5.11 7.67
N PHE A 88 -4.23 4.20 8.65
CA PHE A 88 -3.27 3.11 8.81
C PHE A 88 -3.36 2.09 7.68
N ALA A 89 -4.58 1.73 7.26
CA ALA A 89 -4.78 0.90 6.07
C ALA A 89 -4.14 1.54 4.83
N TRP A 90 -4.29 2.85 4.64
CA TRP A 90 -3.66 3.57 3.54
C TRP A 90 -2.14 3.50 3.59
N PHE A 91 -1.55 3.68 4.78
CA PHE A 91 -0.12 3.49 4.98
C PHE A 91 0.36 2.08 4.58
N CYS A 92 -0.34 1.03 5.03
CA CYS A 92 -0.03 -0.35 4.66
C CYS A 92 -0.15 -0.59 3.14
N VAL A 93 -1.22 -0.09 2.51
CA VAL A 93 -1.46 -0.23 1.06
C VAL A 93 -0.40 0.52 0.25
N ASN A 94 0.03 1.70 0.66
CA ASN A 94 1.10 2.45 -0.01
C ASN A 94 2.44 1.69 0.07
N ARG A 95 2.72 1.00 1.19
CA ARG A 95 3.90 0.14 1.32
C ARG A 95 3.81 -1.10 0.44
N GLY A 96 2.67 -1.78 0.41
CA GLY A 96 2.45 -2.95 -0.43
C GLY A 96 2.53 -2.63 -1.92
N SER A 97 1.92 -1.51 -2.35
CA SER A 97 1.99 -1.04 -3.74
C SER A 97 3.42 -0.77 -4.17
N LYS A 98 4.19 -0.08 -3.31
CA LYS A 98 5.59 0.23 -3.58
C LYS A 98 6.45 -1.03 -3.70
N TYR A 99 6.23 -2.02 -2.83
CA TYR A 99 6.93 -3.30 -2.89
C TYR A 99 6.80 -3.99 -4.26
N TRP A 100 5.57 -4.04 -4.80
CA TRP A 100 5.33 -4.66 -6.11
C TRP A 100 5.82 -3.82 -7.28
N GLN A 101 5.74 -2.49 -7.19
CA GLN A 101 6.36 -1.59 -8.18
C GLN A 101 7.88 -1.82 -8.27
N GLU A 102 8.58 -1.80 -7.13
CA GLU A 102 10.03 -2.05 -7.09
C GLU A 102 10.39 -3.45 -7.59
N ASN A 103 9.51 -4.45 -7.40
CA ASN A 103 9.71 -5.79 -7.95
C ASN A 103 9.71 -5.78 -9.48
N TRP A 104 8.72 -5.14 -10.10
CA TRP A 104 8.63 -5.06 -11.56
C TRP A 104 9.67 -4.13 -12.18
N GLU A 105 10.06 -3.07 -11.49
CA GLU A 105 11.21 -2.24 -11.88
C GLU A 105 12.49 -3.09 -11.97
N LYS A 106 12.76 -3.96 -10.99
CA LYS A 106 13.91 -4.87 -11.04
C LYS A 106 13.83 -5.90 -12.16
N HIS A 107 12.64 -6.41 -12.48
CA HIS A 107 12.47 -7.29 -13.64
C HIS A 107 12.82 -6.56 -14.94
N VAL A 108 12.38 -5.30 -15.09
CA VAL A 108 12.75 -4.46 -16.23
C VAL A 108 14.27 -4.24 -16.26
N ASP A 109 14.88 -3.89 -15.13
CA ASP A 109 16.33 -3.69 -15.03
C ASP A 109 17.11 -4.93 -15.49
N LEU A 110 16.70 -6.13 -15.10
CA LEU A 110 17.41 -7.36 -15.48
C LEU A 110 17.21 -7.74 -16.95
N LEU A 111 16.08 -7.37 -17.56
CA LEU A 111 15.71 -7.79 -18.92
C LEU A 111 16.09 -6.77 -20.01
N GLU A 112 16.26 -5.48 -19.65
CA GLU A 112 16.43 -4.41 -20.63
C GLU A 112 17.76 -4.44 -21.37
N ASP A 113 18.86 -4.76 -20.69
CA ASP A 113 20.23 -4.58 -21.22
C ASP A 113 20.45 -5.33 -22.53
N LYS A 114 19.97 -6.58 -22.60
CA LYS A 114 20.12 -7.45 -23.77
C LYS A 114 19.11 -7.14 -24.88
N THR A 115 18.02 -6.43 -24.59
CA THR A 115 16.91 -6.23 -25.52
C THR A 115 16.86 -4.81 -26.10
N ILE A 116 16.87 -3.80 -25.22
CA ILE A 116 16.71 -2.38 -25.58
C ILE A 116 17.86 -1.51 -25.04
N GLY A 117 18.85 -2.12 -24.40
CA GLY A 117 19.91 -1.42 -23.67
C GLY A 117 19.44 -0.92 -22.29
N PRO A 118 20.28 -0.15 -21.57
CA PRO A 118 20.04 0.28 -20.19
C PRO A 118 19.08 1.49 -20.10
N LEU A 119 17.95 1.42 -20.81
CA LEU A 119 17.04 2.56 -21.02
C LEU A 119 16.47 3.12 -19.71
N PHE A 120 16.09 2.24 -18.77
CA PHE A 120 15.51 2.60 -17.48
C PHE A 120 16.57 2.81 -16.39
N LYS A 121 17.79 2.31 -16.58
CA LYS A 121 18.94 2.58 -15.70
C LYS A 121 19.64 3.92 -15.96
N VAL A 122 19.62 4.42 -17.20
CA VAL A 122 20.29 5.69 -17.55
C VAL A 122 19.49 6.88 -17.01
N VAL A 123 20.10 7.63 -16.09
CA VAL A 123 19.54 8.87 -15.53
C VAL A 123 20.27 10.07 -16.09
N LEU A 124 19.55 10.96 -16.78
CA LEU A 124 20.07 12.23 -17.26
C LEU A 124 19.84 13.33 -16.22
N SER A 125 20.92 13.96 -15.75
CA SER A 125 20.87 15.09 -14.81
C SER A 125 21.18 16.42 -15.51
N ARG A 126 20.80 17.53 -14.88
CA ARG A 126 21.19 18.87 -15.32
C ARG A 126 22.68 19.11 -15.02
N ASN A 127 23.26 20.08 -15.71
CA ASN A 127 24.64 20.50 -15.47
C ASN A 127 24.80 21.07 -14.06
N ASP A 128 25.95 20.82 -13.44
CA ASP A 128 26.29 21.31 -12.10
C ASP A 128 26.67 22.81 -12.09
N ASP A 129 26.93 23.37 -13.28
CA ASP A 129 27.38 24.74 -13.49
C ASP A 129 26.19 25.73 -13.49
N MET A 130 25.62 25.98 -12.31
CA MET A 130 24.50 26.91 -12.13
C MET A 130 24.92 28.16 -11.35
N ASN A 131 24.49 29.33 -11.84
CA ASN A 131 24.70 30.62 -11.18
C ASN A 131 23.85 30.73 -9.90
N SER A 132 24.21 31.62 -8.98
CA SER A 132 23.54 31.75 -7.67
C SER A 132 22.03 32.01 -7.76
N CYS A 133 21.57 32.76 -8.76
CA CYS A 133 20.15 33.01 -9.00
C CYS A 133 19.41 31.74 -9.47
N GLU A 134 20.05 30.95 -10.32
CA GLU A 134 19.51 29.70 -10.85
C GLU A 134 19.44 28.62 -9.75
N LYS A 135 20.43 28.58 -8.84
CA LYS A 135 20.40 27.70 -7.66
C LYS A 135 19.22 27.99 -6.72
N ILE A 136 18.88 29.27 -6.53
CA ILE A 136 17.72 29.66 -5.71
C ILE A 136 16.43 29.22 -6.40
N MET A 137 16.31 29.45 -7.71
CA MET A 137 15.13 29.06 -8.48
C MET A 137 14.98 27.53 -8.56
N GLU A 138 16.09 26.80 -8.71
CA GLU A 138 16.11 25.35 -8.68
C GLU A 138 15.77 24.78 -7.30
N PHE A 139 16.23 25.41 -6.23
CA PHE A 139 15.85 25.01 -4.87
C PHE A 139 14.34 25.13 -4.66
N ALA A 140 13.71 26.19 -5.16
CA ALA A 140 12.29 26.46 -4.98
C ALA A 140 11.38 25.62 -5.90
N THR A 141 11.72 25.49 -7.18
CA THR A 141 10.82 24.88 -8.19
C THR A 141 11.52 23.90 -9.13
N GLY A 142 12.79 23.61 -8.92
CA GLY A 142 13.56 22.67 -9.75
C GLY A 142 13.14 21.21 -9.57
N PRO A 143 13.33 20.37 -10.61
CA PRO A 143 13.07 18.93 -10.50
C PRO A 143 14.05 18.28 -9.52
N LYS A 144 13.54 17.38 -8.66
CA LYS A 144 14.34 16.61 -7.71
C LYS A 144 13.95 15.13 -7.78
N PRO A 145 14.89 14.19 -7.49
CA PRO A 145 14.63 12.75 -7.50
C PRO A 145 13.82 12.31 -6.27
N LEU A 146 12.62 12.88 -6.11
CA LEU A 146 11.71 12.57 -5.02
C LEU A 146 10.81 11.40 -5.40
N SER A 147 10.79 10.38 -4.53
CA SER A 147 9.88 9.24 -4.71
C SER A 147 8.47 9.63 -4.28
N VAL A 148 7.57 9.75 -5.26
CA VAL A 148 6.14 10.03 -5.04
C VAL A 148 5.52 9.00 -4.08
N SER A 149 5.89 7.72 -4.22
CA SER A 149 5.42 6.65 -3.33
C SER A 149 5.90 6.81 -1.88
N LYS A 150 7.13 7.30 -1.65
CA LYS A 150 7.60 7.60 -0.28
C LYS A 150 6.85 8.79 0.31
N ILE A 151 6.59 9.84 -0.47
CA ILE A 151 5.85 11.01 -0.02
C ILE A 151 4.45 10.61 0.47
N ASN A 152 3.70 9.83 -0.30
CA ASN A 152 2.36 9.39 0.12
C ASN A 152 2.39 8.44 1.34
N GLN A 153 3.45 7.65 1.53
CA GLN A 153 3.62 6.88 2.78
C GLN A 153 3.82 7.79 3.99
N LEU A 154 4.59 8.87 3.84
CA LEU A 154 4.77 9.86 4.91
C LEU A 154 3.48 10.63 5.20
N ILE A 155 2.73 11.03 4.17
CA ILE A 155 1.43 11.70 4.31
C ILE A 155 0.43 10.80 5.04
N SER A 156 0.30 9.54 4.64
CA SER A 156 -0.64 8.62 5.30
C SER A 156 -0.24 8.33 6.75
N LEU A 157 1.06 8.23 7.04
CA LEU A 157 1.57 8.11 8.41
C LEU A 157 1.26 9.36 9.24
N PHE A 158 1.47 10.57 8.68
CA PHE A 158 1.15 11.83 9.35
C PHE A 158 -0.35 11.90 9.71
N ILE A 159 -1.24 11.56 8.77
CA ILE A 159 -2.68 11.56 9.00
C ILE A 159 -3.08 10.52 10.04
N PHE A 160 -2.44 9.35 10.05
CA PHE A 160 -2.64 8.35 11.11
C PHE A 160 -2.27 8.89 12.49
N VAL A 161 -1.09 9.50 12.63
CA VAL A 161 -0.66 10.12 13.90
C VAL A 161 -1.63 11.22 14.32
N LEU A 162 -2.08 12.06 13.39
CA LEU A 162 -3.08 13.10 13.65
C LEU A 162 -4.37 12.50 14.23
N TRP A 163 -4.89 11.43 13.62
CA TRP A 163 -6.11 10.77 14.13
C TRP A 163 -5.91 10.13 15.50
N VAL A 164 -4.74 9.57 15.79
CA VAL A 164 -4.41 9.06 17.14
C VAL A 164 -4.42 10.20 18.16
N VAL A 165 -3.82 11.35 17.84
CA VAL A 165 -3.82 12.52 18.72
C VAL A 165 -5.25 13.03 18.97
N LEU A 166 -6.07 13.13 17.92
CA LEU A 166 -7.48 13.53 18.04
C LEU A 166 -8.30 12.52 18.85
N LEU A 167 -8.03 11.22 18.71
CA LEU A 167 -8.67 10.17 19.50
C LEU A 167 -8.34 10.33 20.99
N ILE A 168 -7.05 10.52 21.31
CA ILE A 168 -6.60 10.73 22.69
C ILE A 168 -7.27 11.98 23.28
N ASN A 169 -7.31 13.08 22.54
CA ASN A 169 -7.99 14.30 22.98
C ASN A 169 -9.49 14.08 23.22
N SER A 170 -10.17 13.33 22.34
CA SER A 170 -11.60 13.01 22.46
C SER A 170 -11.91 12.11 23.68
N LEU A 171 -10.93 11.33 24.15
CA LEU A 171 -11.04 10.47 25.33
C LEU A 171 -10.76 11.20 26.65
N GLN A 172 -10.33 12.47 26.64
CA GLN A 172 -10.07 13.22 27.87
C GLN A 172 -11.37 13.65 28.60
N PRO A 173 -11.35 13.72 29.95
CA PRO A 173 -10.24 13.37 30.84
C PRO A 173 -10.09 11.86 31.07
N LEU A 174 -8.85 11.37 31.04
CA LEU A 174 -8.48 10.01 31.42
C LEU A 174 -8.24 9.97 32.93
N SER A 175 -9.28 9.84 33.73
CA SER A 175 -9.16 9.61 35.18
C SER A 175 -9.58 8.18 35.52
N PHE A 176 -8.79 7.51 36.36
CA PHE A 176 -9.11 6.18 36.89
C PHE A 176 -10.31 6.17 37.83
N GLU A 177 -10.78 7.35 38.27
CA GLU A 177 -11.96 7.51 39.10
C GLU A 177 -13.27 7.57 38.29
N LEU A 178 -13.17 7.72 36.96
CA LEU A 178 -14.34 7.76 36.08
C LEU A 178 -14.84 6.35 35.74
N PRO A 179 -16.17 6.14 35.66
CA PRO A 179 -16.72 4.86 35.24
C PRO A 179 -16.30 4.53 33.80
N ILE A 180 -15.81 3.30 33.60
CA ILE A 180 -15.36 2.83 32.29
C ILE A 180 -16.55 2.75 31.34
N LYS A 181 -16.52 3.55 30.26
CA LYS A 181 -17.46 3.42 29.14
C LYS A 181 -17.05 2.24 28.26
N TRP A 182 -17.66 1.08 28.47
CA TRP A 182 -17.39 -0.14 27.68
C TRP A 182 -17.52 0.06 26.17
N PHE A 183 -18.44 0.93 25.72
CA PHE A 183 -18.56 1.28 24.32
C PHE A 183 -17.23 1.80 23.72
N TYR A 184 -16.51 2.66 24.43
CA TYR A 184 -15.23 3.20 23.97
C TYR A 184 -14.13 2.13 23.98
N VAL A 185 -14.11 1.29 25.00
CA VAL A 185 -13.15 0.17 25.09
C VAL A 185 -13.32 -0.78 23.91
N VAL A 186 -14.56 -1.14 23.59
CA VAL A 186 -14.87 -2.04 22.47
C VAL A 186 -14.47 -1.42 21.14
N ILE A 187 -14.88 -0.18 20.86
CA ILE A 187 -14.61 0.43 19.55
C ILE A 187 -13.12 0.70 19.32
N VAL A 188 -12.40 1.20 20.34
CA VAL A 188 -10.95 1.40 20.26
C VAL A 188 -10.23 0.05 20.16
N GLY A 189 -10.67 -0.96 20.93
CA GLY A 189 -10.12 -2.31 20.87
C GLY A 189 -10.29 -2.96 19.50
N VAL A 190 -11.46 -2.82 18.88
CA VAL A 190 -11.73 -3.29 17.51
C VAL A 190 -10.84 -2.56 16.50
N SER A 191 -10.71 -1.23 16.59
CA SER A 191 -9.82 -0.46 15.71
C SER A 191 -8.37 -0.92 15.81
N VAL A 192 -7.84 -1.09 17.03
CA VAL A 192 -6.49 -1.60 17.26
C VAL A 192 -6.34 -3.01 16.71
N PHE A 193 -7.32 -3.89 16.93
CA PHE A 193 -7.32 -5.25 16.40
C PHE A 193 -7.20 -5.26 14.86
N PHE A 194 -7.98 -4.45 14.15
CA PHE A 194 -7.89 -4.35 12.69
C PHE A 194 -6.54 -3.77 12.22
N CYS A 195 -6.00 -2.75 12.91
CA CYS A 195 -4.66 -2.25 12.62
C CYS A 195 -3.60 -3.35 12.79
N CYS A 196 -3.66 -4.15 13.86
CA CYS A 196 -2.78 -5.30 14.04
C CYS A 196 -2.96 -6.34 12.92
N MET A 197 -4.20 -6.65 12.54
CA MET A 197 -4.49 -7.58 11.44
C MET A 197 -3.90 -7.13 10.11
N PHE A 198 -3.86 -5.83 9.81
CA PHE A 198 -3.20 -5.31 8.61
C PHE A 198 -1.69 -5.58 8.59
N VAL A 199 -1.04 -5.64 9.76
CA VAL A 199 0.41 -5.92 9.85
C VAL A 199 0.70 -7.42 9.82
N PHE A 200 -0.08 -8.21 10.55
CA PHE A 200 0.23 -9.63 10.76
C PHE A 200 -0.43 -10.56 9.75
N SER A 201 -1.70 -10.30 9.41
CA SER A 201 -2.53 -11.22 8.61
C SER A 201 -2.59 -10.84 7.14
N ALA A 202 -2.39 -9.57 6.79
CA ALA A 202 -2.41 -9.11 5.39
C ALA A 202 -1.09 -9.36 4.64
N LYS A 203 -0.14 -10.09 5.23
CA LYS A 203 1.12 -10.44 4.57
C LYS A 203 0.86 -11.40 3.41
N THR A 204 1.45 -11.11 2.25
CA THR A 204 1.43 -12.05 1.11
C THR A 204 2.05 -13.37 1.54
N TYR A 205 1.32 -14.47 1.30
CA TYR A 205 1.84 -15.81 1.52
C TYR A 205 3.02 -16.08 0.59
N ARG A 206 4.10 -16.66 1.14
CA ARG A 206 5.37 -16.87 0.42
C ARG A 206 5.72 -18.35 0.22
N GLY A 207 4.90 -19.30 0.67
CA GLY A 207 5.14 -20.72 0.44
C GLY A 207 4.61 -21.18 -0.93
N GLY A 208 4.95 -22.41 -1.35
CA GLY A 208 4.29 -23.02 -2.48
C GLY A 208 2.91 -23.55 -2.11
N TYR A 209 2.11 -23.77 -3.15
CA TYR A 209 0.75 -24.30 -3.07
C TYR A 209 0.70 -25.69 -3.71
N TYR A 210 -0.29 -26.48 -3.30
CA TYR A 210 -0.79 -27.58 -4.12
C TYR A 210 -2.29 -27.36 -4.32
N HIS A 211 -2.75 -27.53 -5.55
CA HIS A 211 -4.17 -27.37 -5.89
C HIS A 211 -4.81 -28.75 -6.06
N LYS A 212 -6.03 -28.92 -5.52
CA LYS A 212 -6.84 -30.11 -5.78
C LYS A 212 -7.73 -29.83 -6.99
N ALA A 213 -7.59 -30.63 -8.05
CA ALA A 213 -8.50 -30.61 -9.19
C ALA A 213 -9.59 -31.67 -9.03
N THR A 214 -10.82 -31.38 -9.41
CA THR A 214 -11.93 -32.34 -9.40
C THR A 214 -12.71 -32.23 -10.71
N ILE A 215 -12.78 -33.34 -11.46
CA ILE A 215 -13.59 -33.42 -12.68
C ILE A 215 -14.97 -34.00 -12.34
N ARG A 216 -16.04 -33.34 -12.80
CA ARG A 216 -17.41 -33.84 -12.65
C ARG A 216 -17.76 -34.74 -13.84
N LYS A 217 -18.46 -35.85 -13.61
CA LYS A 217 -18.99 -36.71 -14.69
C LYS A 217 -20.30 -36.12 -15.23
N SER A 218 -20.42 -36.00 -16.54
CA SER A 218 -21.66 -35.65 -17.25
C SER A 218 -21.85 -36.59 -18.45
N ARG A 219 -23.09 -36.75 -18.93
CA ARG A 219 -23.43 -37.54 -20.13
C ARG A 219 -24.34 -36.73 -21.04
N ILE A 220 -24.18 -36.87 -22.36
CA ILE A 220 -25.12 -36.34 -23.35
C ILE A 220 -26.36 -37.25 -23.36
N LYS A 221 -27.56 -36.69 -23.53
CA LYS A 221 -28.81 -37.47 -23.63
C LYS A 221 -28.65 -38.50 -24.77
N PRO A 222 -28.83 -39.81 -24.53
CA PRO A 222 -28.81 -40.79 -25.60
C PRO A 222 -29.99 -40.52 -26.56
N ASN A 223 -29.76 -40.65 -27.87
CA ASN A 223 -30.86 -40.64 -28.83
C ASN A 223 -31.68 -41.91 -28.62
N GLU A 224 -32.98 -41.73 -28.40
CA GLU A 224 -33.98 -42.81 -28.27
C GLU A 224 -34.07 -43.65 -29.54
#